data_AF-A0A060L1S3-F1
#
_entry.id   AF-A0A060L1S3-F1
#
_cell.length_a   1.000
_cell.length_b   1.000
_cell.length_c   1.000
_cell.angle_alpha   90.00
_cell.angle_beta   90.00
_cell.angle_gamma   90.00
#
_symmetry.space_group_name_H-M   'P 1'
#
loop_
_entity.id
_entity.type
_entity.pdbx_description
1 polymer ?
#
loop_
_entity_poly.entity_id
_entity_poly.type
_entity_poly.pdbx_seq_one_letter_code
_entity_poly.pdbx_strand_id
1 'polypeptide(L)'
;MINYKNALQSSNSSFKGMFHMGEKLRSAPQVSFEGKLERTQQRERHILEHPLTNLCEEEMSKGNQIRPSCQNVTFQANLRDKYEIDIKYQNVPAVVKKAVYDIYSYGRHLFYQNNEEDVMEKNPSGKMKIGVQLEPSLRSMNVSIVAPSLSSKFYGVNVKEMAVPLVVYHPRYNSFEWLTDNMFNSQPLATAAIDGNVVTTFDNNTYPIDLGDCYHVLAMYAPNGMQGMNKQHSLWNPKQNVSILVKQENFKSKQIRIVVDDISIDLRRDMEPNPASVKANGQNVEYSQSKLGKWSSNNVYLEVFELPDKSTVIQLPIQGMKLVFDGSRALLSVSPAYMNRMRGLAGTFDGEKTTDFSIPNNRMLKDHLLFGATYALTDAYCNGPANQRQEEARRAPMYEKYFLSGNVVTDEEAGRGKSEWKIKSSKMSKNQIGSLKRCEKMRTQTFKDGGRICFSTQPQLTCNSRCKASKKIQKTIDFHCIQVSSTSEHWSRMIEMGANPNLSQKSVDRQVSLSLPESCQFRG
;
A
#
# COMPACT_ATOMS: atom_id res chain seq x y z
N MET A 1 -6.29 1.28 19.02
CA MET A 1 -7.76 1.12 18.89
C MET A 1 -8.17 0.89 17.44
N ILE A 2 -9.31 0.25 17.19
CA ILE A 2 -9.94 0.09 15.87
C ILE A 2 -10.85 1.27 15.52
N ASN A 3 -11.45 1.92 16.53
CA ASN A 3 -12.38 3.02 16.38
C ASN A 3 -11.78 4.37 16.83
N TYR A 4 -12.11 5.43 16.09
CA TYR A 4 -11.70 6.81 16.35
C TYR A 4 -12.07 7.34 17.74
N LYS A 5 -13.33 7.21 18.18
CA LYS A 5 -13.80 7.67 19.50
C LYS A 5 -13.06 6.96 20.63
N ASN A 6 -12.85 5.66 20.49
CA ASN A 6 -12.06 4.89 21.46
C ASN A 6 -10.58 5.33 21.45
N ALA A 7 -10.02 5.64 20.28
CA ALA A 7 -8.66 6.19 20.18
C ALA A 7 -8.55 7.57 20.84
N LEU A 8 -9.61 8.39 20.78
CA LEU A 8 -9.66 9.65 21.51
C LEU A 8 -9.72 9.45 23.03
N GLN A 9 -10.54 8.53 23.53
CA GLN A 9 -10.66 8.31 24.97
C GLN A 9 -9.38 7.76 25.62
N SER A 10 -8.55 7.02 24.87
CA SER A 10 -7.24 6.58 25.33
C SER A 10 -6.23 7.71 25.22
N SER A 11 -6.03 8.51 26.27
CA SER A 11 -5.10 9.65 26.25
C SER A 11 -3.66 9.29 26.62
N ASN A 12 -3.47 8.31 27.51
CA ASN A 12 -2.18 8.07 28.16
C ASN A 12 -1.71 6.62 27.99
N SER A 13 -0.41 6.43 27.86
CA SER A 13 0.24 5.12 27.83
C SER A 13 1.57 5.21 28.57
N SER A 14 1.95 4.13 29.26
CA SER A 14 3.22 4.07 29.99
C SER A 14 4.00 2.82 29.59
N PHE A 15 5.32 2.93 29.53
CA PHE A 15 6.21 1.81 29.28
C PHE A 15 7.33 1.81 30.30
N LYS A 16 7.83 0.61 30.62
CA LYS A 16 8.99 0.43 31.48
C LYS A 16 9.86 -0.67 30.90
N GLY A 17 11.16 -0.52 31.05
CA GLY A 17 12.11 -1.54 30.62
C GLY A 17 13.42 -1.44 31.38
N MET A 18 14.18 -2.52 31.29
CA MET A 18 15.47 -2.65 31.94
C MET A 18 16.35 -3.54 31.07
N PHE A 19 17.55 -3.06 30.77
CA PHE A 19 18.55 -3.82 30.04
C PHE A 19 19.84 -3.85 30.84
N HIS A 20 20.49 -5.02 30.81
CA HIS A 20 21.80 -5.25 31.40
C HIS A 20 22.81 -5.40 30.25
N MET A 21 23.97 -4.78 30.37
CA MET A 21 25.04 -4.84 29.37
C MET A 21 26.21 -5.67 29.90
N GLY A 22 26.75 -6.59 29.08
CA GLY A 22 27.94 -7.39 29.42
C GLY A 22 27.65 -8.84 29.79
N GLU A 23 28.72 -9.64 29.92
CA GLU A 23 28.65 -11.10 30.06
C GLU A 23 28.30 -11.58 31.48
N LYS A 24 28.46 -10.73 32.51
CA LYS A 24 28.26 -11.08 33.93
C LYS A 24 27.12 -10.28 34.54
N LEU A 25 25.96 -10.91 34.79
CA LEU A 25 24.75 -10.24 35.32
C LEU A 25 24.93 -9.50 36.66
N ARG A 26 25.80 -9.97 37.57
CA ARG A 26 25.90 -9.42 38.95
C ARG A 26 26.63 -8.08 39.06
N SER A 27 27.40 -7.69 38.05
CA SER A 27 28.11 -6.40 37.98
C SER A 27 27.92 -5.72 36.62
N ALA A 28 26.94 -6.20 35.85
CA ALA A 28 26.64 -5.66 34.53
C ALA A 28 26.15 -4.21 34.65
N PRO A 29 26.64 -3.30 33.80
CA PRO A 29 26.00 -2.02 33.59
C PRO A 29 24.49 -2.17 33.41
N GLN A 30 23.74 -1.38 34.17
CA GLN A 30 22.29 -1.47 34.20
C GLN A 30 21.71 -0.14 33.75
N VAL A 31 20.79 -0.20 32.78
CA VAL A 31 19.99 0.94 32.35
C VAL A 31 18.53 0.54 32.48
N SER A 32 17.80 1.30 33.27
CA SER A 32 16.34 1.19 33.39
C SER A 32 15.71 2.47 32.91
N PHE A 33 14.54 2.36 32.30
CA PHE A 33 13.79 3.49 31.80
C PHE A 33 12.31 3.27 32.06
N GLU A 34 11.65 4.36 32.37
CA GLU A 34 10.20 4.45 32.52
C GLU A 34 9.76 5.66 31.72
N GLY A 35 8.72 5.50 30.90
CA GLY A 35 8.23 6.56 30.06
C GLY A 35 6.73 6.66 30.06
N LYS A 36 6.24 7.89 29.88
CA LYS A 36 4.84 8.24 29.68
C LYS A 36 4.68 8.86 28.30
N LEU A 37 3.62 8.45 27.62
CA LEU A 37 3.23 8.91 26.31
C LEU A 37 1.81 9.46 26.43
N GLU A 38 1.61 10.71 26.05
CA GLU A 38 0.35 11.42 26.20
C GLU A 38 -0.07 12.04 24.88
N ARG A 39 -1.39 12.26 24.73
CA ARG A 39 -1.92 13.15 23.71
C ARG A 39 -2.33 14.47 24.35
N THR A 40 -1.82 15.59 23.84
CA THR A 40 -2.18 16.91 24.37
C THR A 40 -3.58 17.33 23.92
N GLN A 41 -4.19 18.25 24.68
CA GLN A 41 -5.47 18.86 24.28
C GLN A 41 -5.38 19.65 22.97
N GLN A 42 -4.21 20.25 22.67
CA GLN A 42 -4.01 20.98 21.42
C GLN A 42 -4.04 20.03 20.21
N ARG A 43 -3.35 18.88 20.31
CA ARG A 43 -3.40 17.83 19.28
C ARG A 43 -4.80 17.25 19.13
N GLU A 44 -5.51 17.02 20.23
CA GLU A 44 -6.90 16.55 20.18
C GLU A 44 -7.82 17.51 19.43
N ARG A 45 -7.76 18.82 19.72
CA ARG A 45 -8.51 19.84 18.98
C ARG A 45 -8.14 19.86 17.49
N HIS A 46 -6.84 19.78 17.18
CA HIS A 46 -6.38 19.73 15.80
C HIS A 46 -6.94 18.54 15.02
N ILE A 47 -7.10 17.38 15.67
CA ILE A 47 -7.75 16.21 15.06
C ILE A 47 -9.26 16.46 14.89
N LEU A 48 -9.93 16.99 15.92
CA LEU A 48 -11.37 17.26 15.91
C LEU A 48 -11.77 18.28 14.84
N GLU A 49 -10.98 19.32 14.64
CA GLU A 49 -11.23 20.39 13.67
C GLU A 49 -10.95 19.97 12.21
N HIS A 50 -10.31 18.81 12.00
CA HIS A 50 -9.97 18.36 10.65
C HIS A 50 -11.22 17.92 9.87
N PRO A 51 -11.43 18.36 8.60
CA PRO A 51 -12.64 18.04 7.83
C PRO A 51 -12.93 16.53 7.68
N LEU A 52 -11.88 15.70 7.63
CA LEU A 52 -12.01 14.24 7.56
C LEU A 52 -12.66 13.64 8.82
N THR A 53 -12.50 14.30 9.96
CA THR A 53 -13.12 13.89 11.22
C THR A 53 -14.63 14.05 11.15
N ASN A 54 -15.12 15.18 10.64
CA ASN A 54 -16.56 15.41 10.43
C ASN A 54 -17.16 14.34 9.50
N LEU A 55 -16.46 13.99 8.42
CA LEU A 55 -16.88 12.91 7.51
C LEU A 55 -16.95 11.56 8.25
N CYS A 56 -15.92 11.22 9.03
CA CYS A 56 -15.94 9.99 9.82
C CYS A 56 -17.10 9.98 10.83
N GLU A 57 -17.39 11.09 11.51
CA GLU A 57 -18.49 11.15 12.46
C GLU A 57 -19.86 10.95 11.81
N GLU A 58 -20.07 11.50 10.60
CA GLU A 58 -21.26 11.26 9.80
C GLU A 58 -21.37 9.79 9.35
N GLU A 59 -20.26 9.17 8.96
CA GLU A 59 -20.23 7.76 8.59
C GLU A 59 -20.52 6.85 9.80
N MET A 60 -19.97 7.22 10.97
CA MET A 60 -20.19 6.54 12.24
C MET A 60 -21.64 6.64 12.70
N SER A 61 -22.33 7.76 12.49
CA SER A 61 -23.75 7.89 12.82
C SER A 61 -24.63 6.96 11.98
N LYS A 62 -24.16 6.55 10.79
CA LYS A 62 -24.78 5.55 9.92
C LYS A 62 -24.33 4.11 10.20
N GLY A 63 -23.57 3.89 11.29
CA GLY A 63 -23.07 2.58 11.70
C GLY A 63 -21.75 2.16 11.06
N ASN A 64 -21.12 3.00 10.22
CA ASN A 64 -19.84 2.69 9.59
C ASN A 64 -18.69 3.29 10.40
N GLN A 65 -17.88 2.46 11.04
CA GLN A 65 -16.85 2.89 11.97
C GLN A 65 -15.41 2.70 11.48
N ILE A 66 -15.20 1.94 10.41
CA ILE A 66 -13.87 1.60 9.88
C ILE A 66 -13.75 1.87 8.37
N ARG A 67 -14.55 2.80 7.84
CA ARG A 67 -14.37 3.33 6.48
C ARG A 67 -13.02 4.05 6.32
N PRO A 68 -12.54 4.27 5.08
CA PRO A 68 -11.26 4.92 4.82
C PRO A 68 -11.06 6.25 5.57
N SER A 69 -12.10 7.08 5.66
CA SER A 69 -12.07 8.34 6.41
C SER A 69 -11.76 8.08 7.89
N CYS A 70 -12.53 7.18 8.52
CA CYS A 70 -12.37 6.79 9.90
C CYS A 70 -11.07 6.06 10.19
N GLN A 71 -10.55 5.24 9.26
CA GLN A 71 -9.25 4.60 9.43
C GLN A 71 -8.13 5.64 9.54
N ASN A 72 -8.14 6.66 8.68
CA ASN A 72 -7.12 7.71 8.69
C ASN A 72 -7.22 8.59 9.94
N VAL A 73 -8.44 9.00 10.32
CA VAL A 73 -8.66 9.75 11.57
C VAL A 73 -8.27 8.92 12.80
N THR A 74 -8.61 7.62 12.81
CA THR A 74 -8.20 6.69 13.87
C THR A 74 -6.68 6.59 13.94
N PHE A 75 -5.98 6.48 12.81
CA PHE A 75 -4.52 6.48 12.77
C PHE A 75 -3.96 7.74 13.44
N GLN A 76 -4.41 8.93 13.03
CA GLN A 76 -3.99 10.20 13.59
C GLN A 76 -4.30 10.34 15.09
N ALA A 77 -5.44 9.80 15.54
CA ALA A 77 -5.88 9.81 16.93
C ALA A 77 -5.06 8.89 17.85
N ASN A 78 -4.44 7.83 17.30
CA ASN A 78 -3.56 6.95 18.06
C ASN A 78 -2.11 7.51 18.20
N LEU A 79 -1.73 8.53 17.42
CA LEU A 79 -0.42 9.17 17.53
C LEU A 79 -0.33 9.99 18.82
N ARG A 80 0.81 9.87 19.50
CA ARG A 80 1.13 10.57 20.74
C ARG A 80 2.07 11.73 20.43
N ASP A 81 1.83 12.90 20.99
CA ASP A 81 2.60 14.13 20.74
C ASP A 81 3.42 14.60 21.96
N LYS A 82 3.27 13.97 23.13
CA LYS A 82 4.04 14.33 24.33
C LYS A 82 4.66 13.10 24.98
N TYR A 83 5.98 13.12 25.19
CA TYR A 83 6.75 12.03 25.80
C TYR A 83 7.52 12.56 27.02
N GLU A 84 7.50 11.79 28.09
CA GLU A 84 8.32 12.00 29.27
C GLU A 84 9.02 10.69 29.59
N ILE A 85 10.36 10.66 29.51
CA ILE A 85 11.16 9.45 29.69
C ILE A 85 12.17 9.68 30.81
N ASP A 86 12.02 8.94 31.89
CA ASP A 86 12.95 8.88 33.01
C ASP A 86 13.91 7.71 32.82
N ILE A 87 15.21 7.99 32.74
CA ILE A 87 16.27 6.99 32.55
C ILE A 87 17.13 6.96 33.82
N LYS A 88 17.30 5.79 34.41
CA LYS A 88 18.19 5.55 35.55
C LYS A 88 19.28 4.57 35.13
N TYR A 89 20.54 4.92 35.37
CA TYR A 89 21.67 4.12 34.91
C TYR A 89 22.76 3.99 35.97
N GLN A 90 23.36 2.81 36.05
CA GLN A 90 24.42 2.47 37.00
C GLN A 90 25.54 1.70 36.29
N ASN A 91 26.79 1.97 36.69
CA ASN A 91 27.99 1.30 36.16
C ASN A 91 28.15 1.34 34.63
N VAL A 92 27.55 2.35 33.96
CA VAL A 92 27.65 2.51 32.50
C VAL A 92 29.08 2.84 32.08
N PRO A 93 29.68 2.09 31.12
CA PRO A 93 31.04 2.32 30.65
C PRO A 93 31.24 3.72 30.07
N ALA A 94 32.46 4.26 30.21
CA ALA A 94 32.80 5.58 29.69
C ALA A 94 32.59 5.69 28.16
N VAL A 95 32.77 4.61 27.41
CA VAL A 95 32.53 4.54 25.95
C VAL A 95 31.08 4.85 25.61
N VAL A 96 30.12 4.30 26.36
CA VAL A 96 28.68 4.55 26.14
C VAL A 96 28.33 5.99 26.51
N LYS A 97 28.86 6.49 27.64
CA LYS A 97 28.67 7.90 28.03
C LYS A 97 29.20 8.86 26.97
N LYS A 98 30.36 8.56 26.39
CA LYS A 98 30.95 9.33 25.29
C LYS A 98 30.06 9.28 24.04
N ALA A 99 29.62 8.09 23.63
CA ALA A 99 28.74 7.95 22.47
C ALA A 99 27.43 8.77 22.61
N VAL A 100 26.81 8.74 23.79
CA VAL A 100 25.62 9.56 24.09
C VAL A 100 25.94 11.06 24.03
N TYR A 101 27.09 11.47 24.59
CA TYR A 101 27.54 12.87 24.51
C TYR A 101 27.85 13.32 23.08
N ASP A 102 28.42 12.44 22.24
CA ASP A 102 28.72 12.74 20.84
C ASP A 102 27.41 12.94 20.04
N ILE A 103 26.38 12.13 20.29
CA ILE A 103 25.04 12.31 19.71
C ILE A 103 24.44 13.65 20.14
N TYR A 104 24.54 13.99 21.43
CA TYR A 104 24.10 15.28 21.96
C TYR A 104 24.83 16.45 21.28
N SER A 105 26.15 16.38 21.18
CA SER A 105 26.99 17.40 20.57
C SER A 105 26.65 17.62 19.10
N TYR A 106 26.36 16.55 18.36
CA TYR A 106 25.89 16.64 16.98
C TYR A 106 24.53 17.37 16.87
N GLY A 107 23.57 17.00 17.72
CA GLY A 107 22.27 17.69 17.80
C GLY A 107 22.41 19.17 18.17
N ARG A 108 23.24 19.47 19.17
CA ARG A 108 23.62 20.83 19.57
C ARG A 108 24.16 21.64 18.40
N HIS A 109 25.05 21.05 17.60
CA HIS A 109 25.62 21.74 16.43
C HIS A 109 24.56 22.01 15.36
N LEU A 110 23.69 21.03 15.05
CA LEU A 110 22.65 21.19 14.04
C LEU A 110 21.59 22.24 14.42
N PHE A 111 21.24 22.33 15.69
CA PHE A 111 20.16 23.17 16.20
C PHE A 111 20.68 24.30 17.10
N TYR A 112 21.91 24.78 16.87
CA TYR A 112 22.59 25.75 17.74
C TYR A 112 21.81 27.06 17.94
N GLN A 113 21.02 27.49 16.94
CA GLN A 113 20.20 28.71 17.03
C GLN A 113 18.96 28.54 17.91
N ASN A 114 18.52 27.30 18.12
CA ASN A 114 17.29 26.98 18.82
C ASN A 114 17.56 26.15 20.07
N ASN A 115 18.78 26.22 20.60
CA ASN A 115 19.21 25.47 21.76
C ASN A 115 19.53 26.42 22.93
N GLU A 116 18.95 26.12 24.09
CA GLU A 116 19.27 26.74 25.37
C GLU A 116 19.91 25.70 26.29
N GLU A 117 21.06 26.00 26.86
CA GLU A 117 21.78 25.12 27.79
C GLU A 117 21.95 25.79 29.15
N ASP A 118 21.73 25.02 30.21
CA ASP A 118 22.15 25.33 31.57
C ASP A 118 23.12 24.25 32.05
N VAL A 119 24.40 24.60 32.12
CA VAL A 119 25.47 23.71 32.58
C VAL A 119 25.75 23.88 34.09
N MET A 120 25.11 24.86 34.72
CA MET A 120 25.26 25.16 36.15
C MET A 120 24.23 24.41 37.00
N GLU A 121 23.13 23.96 36.41
CA GLU A 121 22.12 23.16 37.07
C GLU A 121 22.68 21.80 37.54
N LYS A 122 22.63 21.56 38.86
CA LYS A 122 23.11 20.31 39.47
C LYS A 122 21.99 19.28 39.52
N ASN A 123 22.00 18.35 38.57
CA ASN A 123 21.03 17.27 38.49
C ASN A 123 21.53 15.99 39.20
N PRO A 124 20.63 15.11 39.69
CA PRO A 124 21.02 13.87 40.37
C PRO A 124 21.86 12.94 39.48
N SER A 125 23.03 12.51 39.99
CA SER A 125 23.89 11.53 39.33
C SER A 125 23.17 10.21 39.02
N GLY A 126 23.47 9.62 37.86
CA GLY A 126 22.89 8.34 37.43
C GLY A 126 21.42 8.42 37.00
N LYS A 127 20.88 9.63 36.82
CA LYS A 127 19.53 9.86 36.29
C LYS A 127 19.60 10.83 35.11
N MET A 128 18.76 10.58 34.12
CA MET A 128 18.55 11.47 32.97
C MET A 128 17.06 11.52 32.68
N LYS A 129 16.55 12.69 32.28
CA LYS A 129 15.18 12.84 31.78
C LYS A 129 15.18 13.37 30.37
N ILE A 130 14.32 12.82 29.53
CA ILE A 130 14.08 13.30 28.18
C ILE A 130 12.59 13.64 28.07
N GLY A 131 12.29 14.89 27.75
CA GLY A 131 10.94 15.33 27.41
C GLY A 131 10.87 15.67 25.93
N VAL A 132 9.86 15.19 25.22
CA VAL A 132 9.60 15.54 23.81
C VAL A 132 8.18 16.06 23.70
N GLN A 133 7.99 17.21 23.07
CA GLN A 133 6.68 17.77 22.76
C GLN A 133 6.62 18.10 21.27
N LEU A 134 5.88 17.31 20.52
CA LEU A 134 5.58 17.61 19.12
C LEU A 134 4.48 18.67 19.03
N GLU A 135 4.57 19.49 18.00
CA GLU A 135 3.51 20.44 17.60
C GLU A 135 2.31 19.65 17.04
N PRO A 136 1.06 20.17 17.10
CA PRO A 136 -0.11 19.42 16.66
C PRO A 136 -0.05 18.85 15.24
N SER A 137 0.68 19.45 14.29
CA SER A 137 0.85 18.90 12.95
C SER A 137 1.93 17.82 12.84
N LEU A 138 2.67 17.56 13.93
CA LEU A 138 3.82 16.65 14.02
C LEU A 138 5.02 17.03 13.15
N ARG A 139 5.07 18.26 12.61
CA ARG A 139 6.15 18.76 11.73
C ARG A 139 7.30 19.46 12.46
N SER A 140 7.14 19.70 13.75
CA SER A 140 8.19 20.23 14.61
C SER A 140 8.07 19.69 16.03
N MET A 141 9.16 19.68 16.77
CA MET A 141 9.17 19.26 18.17
C MET A 141 10.09 20.10 19.04
N ASN A 142 9.75 20.18 20.31
CA ASN A 142 10.62 20.68 21.37
C ASN A 142 11.18 19.47 22.12
N VAL A 143 12.48 19.47 22.40
CA VAL A 143 13.16 18.40 23.14
C VAL A 143 13.82 19.01 24.36
N SER A 144 13.62 18.40 25.53
CA SER A 144 14.28 18.76 26.77
C SER A 144 15.09 17.57 27.27
N ILE A 145 16.32 17.82 27.66
CA ILE A 145 17.27 16.82 28.16
C ILE A 145 17.78 17.34 29.49
N VAL A 146 17.54 16.59 30.55
CA VAL A 146 18.03 16.88 31.90
C VAL A 146 18.99 15.77 32.28
N ALA A 147 20.28 16.04 32.28
CA ALA A 147 21.35 15.08 32.60
C ALA A 147 22.19 15.59 33.78
N PRO A 148 22.99 14.73 34.45
CA PRO A 148 23.69 15.12 35.69
C PRO A 148 24.60 16.35 35.57
N SER A 149 25.16 16.57 34.39
CA SER A 149 26.15 17.63 34.13
C SER A 149 25.62 18.76 33.23
N LEU A 150 24.38 18.68 32.74
CA LEU A 150 23.77 19.71 31.91
C LEU A 150 22.25 19.52 31.81
N SER A 151 21.55 20.63 31.66
CA SER A 151 20.18 20.69 31.16
C SER A 151 20.17 21.41 29.82
N SER A 152 19.40 20.91 28.86
CA SER A 152 19.38 21.43 27.50
C SER A 152 17.98 21.37 26.92
N LYS A 153 17.55 22.45 26.25
CA LYS A 153 16.26 22.55 25.58
C LYS A 153 16.49 22.91 24.12
N PHE A 154 15.84 22.19 23.23
CA PHE A 154 15.81 22.44 21.79
C PHE A 154 14.40 22.82 21.42
N TYR A 155 14.23 23.93 20.71
CA TYR A 155 12.92 24.43 20.31
C TYR A 155 12.73 24.34 18.79
N GLY A 156 11.52 24.02 18.34
CA GLY A 156 11.17 24.08 16.92
C GLY A 156 12.02 23.16 16.02
N VAL A 157 12.50 22.03 16.53
CA VAL A 157 13.26 21.04 15.76
C VAL A 157 12.37 20.54 14.62
N ASN A 158 12.73 20.85 13.38
CA ASN A 158 11.95 20.46 12.21
C ASN A 158 11.97 18.93 12.04
N VAL A 159 10.77 18.33 11.97
CA VAL A 159 10.58 16.92 11.68
C VAL A 159 10.18 16.79 10.22
N LYS A 160 11.15 16.37 9.38
CA LYS A 160 10.87 16.03 7.98
C LYS A 160 9.87 14.88 7.92
N GLU A 161 9.01 14.87 6.91
CA GLU A 161 7.94 13.88 6.74
C GLU A 161 8.43 12.43 6.77
N MET A 162 9.59 12.16 6.17
CA MET A 162 10.25 10.85 6.21
C MET A 162 10.72 10.43 7.62
N ALA A 163 10.99 11.39 8.50
CA ALA A 163 11.47 11.13 9.86
C ALA A 163 10.33 11.02 10.89
N VAL A 164 9.09 11.37 10.53
CA VAL A 164 7.92 11.27 11.42
C VAL A 164 7.80 9.86 12.03
N PRO A 165 7.98 8.74 11.29
CA PRO A 165 7.90 7.40 11.88
C PRO A 165 8.96 7.08 12.94
N LEU A 166 10.11 7.77 12.92
CA LEU A 166 11.21 7.55 13.85
C LEU A 166 11.01 8.29 15.18
N VAL A 167 10.29 9.41 15.14
CA VAL A 167 10.08 10.26 16.31
C VAL A 167 8.68 10.16 16.86
N VAL A 168 7.70 9.69 16.09
CA VAL A 168 6.31 9.54 16.55
C VAL A 168 6.01 8.07 16.87
N TYR A 169 5.55 7.82 18.09
CA TYR A 169 5.10 6.50 18.49
C TYR A 169 3.66 6.21 18.01
N HIS A 170 3.47 5.05 17.38
CA HIS A 170 2.13 4.52 17.07
C HIS A 170 1.93 3.16 17.76
N PRO A 171 0.85 2.95 18.54
CA PRO A 171 0.66 1.72 19.32
C PRO A 171 0.38 0.45 18.49
N ARG A 172 -0.07 0.60 17.22
CA ARG A 172 -0.38 -0.57 16.34
C ARG A 172 0.68 -0.88 15.29
N TYR A 173 1.57 0.05 14.97
CA TYR A 173 2.53 -0.07 13.86
C TYR A 173 3.92 0.13 14.46
N ASN A 174 4.84 -0.77 14.16
CA ASN A 174 6.22 -0.57 14.59
C ASN A 174 6.80 0.64 13.84
N SER A 175 7.51 1.53 14.53
CA SER A 175 8.20 2.68 13.93
C SER A 175 9.07 2.29 12.72
N PHE A 176 9.70 1.11 12.75
CA PHE A 176 10.48 0.62 11.63
C PHE A 176 9.61 0.19 10.43
N GLU A 177 8.49 -0.50 10.68
CA GLU A 177 7.53 -0.91 9.64
C GLU A 177 6.90 0.32 8.97
N TRP A 178 6.48 1.30 9.78
CA TRP A 178 5.95 2.56 9.27
C TRP A 178 7.00 3.38 8.50
N LEU A 179 8.27 3.35 8.93
CA LEU A 179 9.36 3.98 8.19
C LEU A 179 9.61 3.32 6.84
N THR A 180 9.64 1.98 6.78
CA THR A 180 9.86 1.27 5.52
C THR A 180 8.76 1.54 4.51
N ASP A 181 7.50 1.65 4.96
CA ASP A 181 6.37 2.01 4.11
C ASP A 181 6.56 3.41 3.50
N ASN A 182 6.95 4.41 4.31
CA ASN A 182 7.17 5.78 3.85
C ASN A 182 8.42 5.95 2.95
N MET A 183 9.49 5.19 3.17
CA MET A 183 10.76 5.35 2.44
C MET A 183 10.78 4.68 1.08
N PHE A 184 10.15 3.51 0.93
CA PHE A 184 10.22 2.72 -0.30
C PHE A 184 9.04 2.96 -1.25
N ASN A 185 8.11 3.87 -0.93
CA ASN A 185 6.79 3.94 -1.57
C ASN A 185 6.11 2.56 -1.66
N SER A 186 6.51 1.61 -0.81
CA SER A 186 5.78 0.37 -0.60
C SER A 186 4.51 0.80 0.10
N GLN A 187 3.37 0.61 -0.55
CA GLN A 187 2.10 0.89 0.07
C GLN A 187 2.09 0.27 1.47
N PRO A 188 1.71 1.02 2.52
CA PRO A 188 1.44 0.39 3.80
C PRO A 188 0.49 -0.77 3.55
N LEU A 189 0.62 -1.86 4.33
CA LEU A 189 -0.17 -3.09 4.17
C LEU A 189 -1.56 -2.77 3.62
N ALA A 190 -1.88 -3.24 2.42
CA ALA A 190 -3.12 -2.85 1.77
C ALA A 190 -4.29 -3.29 2.65
N THR A 191 -5.19 -2.35 2.93
CA THR A 191 -6.28 -2.58 3.87
C THR A 191 -7.59 -2.84 3.14
N ALA A 192 -8.29 -3.89 3.56
CA ALA A 192 -9.68 -4.14 3.21
C ALA A 192 -10.50 -4.26 4.49
N ALA A 193 -11.75 -3.81 4.45
CA ALA A 193 -12.60 -3.75 5.63
C ALA A 193 -13.98 -4.33 5.34
N ILE A 194 -14.55 -5.02 6.33
CA ILE A 194 -15.98 -5.28 6.40
C ILE A 194 -16.54 -4.61 7.65
N ASP A 195 -17.42 -3.65 7.42
CA ASP A 195 -17.96 -2.73 8.42
C ASP A 195 -19.48 -2.87 8.49
N GLY A 196 -19.96 -3.79 9.33
CA GLY A 196 -21.37 -4.20 9.28
C GLY A 196 -21.72 -4.77 7.91
N ASN A 197 -22.57 -4.08 7.15
CA ASN A 197 -23.04 -4.49 5.83
C ASN A 197 -22.35 -3.71 4.69
N VAL A 198 -21.17 -3.15 4.94
CA VAL A 198 -20.40 -2.41 3.93
C VAL A 198 -19.02 -3.04 3.82
N VAL A 199 -18.58 -3.30 2.59
CA VAL A 199 -17.22 -3.75 2.29
C VAL A 199 -16.45 -2.59 1.68
N THR A 200 -15.19 -2.45 2.08
CA THR A 200 -14.20 -1.61 1.41
C THR A 200 -13.07 -2.49 0.92
N THR A 201 -12.80 -2.44 -0.40
CA THR A 201 -11.77 -3.23 -1.07
C THR A 201 -10.37 -2.68 -0.83
N PHE A 202 -9.35 -3.45 -1.20
CA PHE A 202 -7.96 -3.01 -1.18
C PHE A 202 -7.70 -1.79 -2.06
N ASP A 203 -8.47 -1.64 -3.15
CA ASP A 203 -8.35 -0.53 -4.10
C ASP A 203 -9.28 0.65 -3.74
N ASN A 204 -9.79 0.68 -2.50
CA ASN A 204 -10.58 1.76 -1.92
C ASN A 204 -11.93 1.97 -2.62
N ASN A 205 -12.57 0.89 -3.07
CA ASN A 205 -13.95 0.87 -3.52
C ASN A 205 -14.86 0.42 -2.37
N THR A 206 -15.94 1.16 -2.10
CA THR A 206 -16.84 0.90 -0.97
C THR A 206 -18.24 0.61 -1.47
N TYR A 207 -18.83 -0.51 -1.04
CA TYR A 207 -20.14 -0.94 -1.51
C TYR A 207 -20.90 -1.73 -0.44
N PRO A 208 -22.25 -1.72 -0.45
CA PRO A 208 -23.03 -2.47 0.50
C PRO A 208 -23.10 -3.95 0.11
N ILE A 209 -23.11 -4.81 1.12
CA ILE A 209 -23.18 -6.27 0.99
C ILE A 209 -24.26 -6.80 1.91
N ASP A 210 -24.83 -7.95 1.52
CA ASP A 210 -25.74 -8.71 2.35
C ASP A 210 -25.31 -10.17 2.30
N LEU A 211 -24.64 -10.60 3.36
CA LEU A 211 -24.00 -11.91 3.46
C LEU A 211 -25.00 -13.04 3.75
N GLY A 212 -26.16 -12.74 4.34
CA GLY A 212 -27.00 -13.79 4.94
C GLY A 212 -26.23 -14.71 5.91
N ASP A 213 -26.82 -15.87 6.26
CA ASP A 213 -26.20 -16.87 7.13
C ASP A 213 -25.26 -17.81 6.35
N CYS A 214 -24.42 -17.25 5.47
CA CYS A 214 -23.53 -18.01 4.60
C CYS A 214 -22.08 -17.52 4.70
N TYR A 215 -21.13 -18.45 4.62
CA TYR A 215 -19.73 -18.08 4.46
C TYR A 215 -19.51 -17.45 3.10
N HIS A 216 -18.83 -16.31 3.09
CA HIS A 216 -18.40 -15.61 1.89
C HIS A 216 -16.88 -15.48 1.90
N VAL A 217 -16.25 -15.60 0.73
CA VAL A 217 -14.82 -15.34 0.58
C VAL A 217 -14.58 -13.82 0.64
N LEU A 218 -14.12 -13.34 1.81
CA LEU A 218 -13.69 -11.95 1.95
C LEU A 218 -12.45 -11.71 1.10
N ALA A 219 -11.45 -12.57 1.21
CA ALA A 219 -10.21 -12.43 0.46
C ALA A 219 -9.54 -13.81 0.33
N MET A 220 -9.01 -14.14 -0.84
CA MET A 220 -8.21 -15.35 -1.05
C MET A 220 -7.06 -15.09 -2.01
N TYR A 221 -5.98 -15.84 -1.81
CA TYR A 221 -4.86 -15.89 -2.73
C TYR A 221 -5.28 -16.53 -4.05
N ALA A 222 -5.09 -15.80 -5.14
CA ALA A 222 -5.33 -16.26 -6.50
C ALA A 222 -4.05 -16.03 -7.33
N PRO A 223 -3.24 -17.07 -7.59
CA PRO A 223 -2.04 -16.91 -8.40
C PRO A 223 -2.41 -16.49 -9.82
N ASN A 224 -1.64 -15.54 -10.38
CA ASN A 224 -1.85 -15.09 -11.75
C ASN A 224 -1.66 -16.25 -12.74
N GLY A 225 -2.71 -16.56 -13.49
CA GLY A 225 -2.68 -17.52 -14.60
C GLY A 225 -1.97 -17.02 -15.87
N MET A 226 -1.15 -15.95 -15.79
CA MET A 226 -0.37 -15.48 -16.93
C MET A 226 0.79 -16.44 -17.22
N GLN A 227 0.49 -17.52 -17.94
CA GLN A 227 1.48 -18.25 -18.72
C GLN A 227 2.08 -17.27 -19.74
N GLY A 228 3.33 -16.82 -19.53
CA GLY A 228 4.13 -16.27 -20.62
C GLY A 228 4.89 -14.96 -20.40
N MET A 229 4.72 -14.25 -19.28
CA MET A 229 5.65 -13.16 -18.94
C MET A 229 6.68 -13.64 -17.92
N ASN A 230 7.95 -13.43 -18.28
CA ASN A 230 9.15 -13.88 -17.58
C ASN A 230 8.93 -14.01 -16.07
N LYS A 231 9.17 -15.22 -15.55
CA LYS A 231 9.36 -15.49 -14.12
C LYS A 231 10.57 -14.70 -13.64
N GLN A 232 10.40 -13.41 -13.44
CA GLN A 232 11.31 -12.63 -12.64
C GLN A 232 11.10 -13.19 -11.23
N HIS A 233 12.11 -13.91 -10.75
CA HIS A 233 12.11 -14.52 -9.42
C HIS A 233 11.85 -13.43 -8.37
N SER A 234 10.58 -13.20 -8.03
CA SER A 234 10.25 -12.51 -6.79
C SER A 234 10.64 -13.48 -5.67
N LEU A 235 11.70 -13.14 -4.94
CA LEU A 235 12.16 -13.86 -3.74
C LEU A 235 11.05 -13.97 -2.67
N TRP A 236 9.96 -13.22 -2.82
CA TRP A 236 8.75 -13.23 -2.01
C TRP A 236 7.57 -13.72 -2.83
N ASN A 237 7.56 -15.00 -3.16
CA ASN A 237 6.35 -15.63 -3.67
C ASN A 237 5.62 -16.20 -2.44
N PRO A 238 4.49 -15.63 -1.98
CA PRO A 238 3.67 -16.29 -0.97
C PRO A 238 3.20 -17.61 -1.59
N LYS A 239 3.91 -18.70 -1.29
CA LYS A 239 3.64 -20.05 -1.81
C LYS A 239 2.43 -20.70 -1.15
N GLN A 240 1.73 -19.98 -0.27
CA GLN A 240 0.71 -20.53 0.61
C GLN A 240 -0.66 -20.10 0.15
N ASN A 241 -1.56 -21.07 0.07
CA ASN A 241 -2.95 -20.81 -0.26
C ASN A 241 -3.63 -20.28 0.99
N VAL A 242 -3.93 -18.98 1.00
CA VAL A 242 -4.64 -18.34 2.10
C VAL A 242 -6.04 -17.95 1.64
N SER A 243 -7.04 -18.28 2.43
CA SER A 243 -8.44 -17.86 2.24
C SER A 243 -9.00 -17.32 3.54
N ILE A 244 -9.69 -16.20 3.47
CA ILE A 244 -10.34 -15.52 4.59
C ILE A 244 -11.82 -15.50 4.28
N LEU A 245 -12.58 -16.18 5.12
CA LEU A 245 -14.02 -16.30 5.01
C LEU A 245 -14.69 -15.47 6.10
N VAL A 246 -15.81 -14.86 5.76
CA VAL A 246 -16.68 -14.12 6.67
C VAL A 246 -18.09 -14.66 6.59
N LYS A 247 -18.71 -14.86 7.75
CA LYS A 247 -20.10 -15.28 7.87
C LYS A 247 -20.85 -14.34 8.82
N GLN A 248 -22.07 -13.95 8.49
CA GLN A 248 -22.96 -13.26 9.41
C GLN A 248 -23.67 -14.31 10.29
N GLU A 249 -23.67 -14.15 11.61
CA GLU A 249 -24.44 -15.06 12.50
C GLU A 249 -25.79 -14.46 12.92
N ASN A 250 -25.84 -13.15 13.17
CA ASN A 250 -27.06 -12.39 13.47
C ASN A 250 -26.92 -10.97 12.92
N PHE A 251 -27.85 -10.04 13.15
CA PHE A 251 -27.78 -8.68 12.57
C PHE A 251 -26.50 -7.87 12.91
N LYS A 252 -25.73 -8.25 13.93
CA LYS A 252 -24.56 -7.47 14.39
C LYS A 252 -23.26 -8.27 14.50
N SER A 253 -23.31 -9.59 14.67
CA SER A 253 -22.12 -10.42 14.85
C SER A 253 -21.73 -11.16 13.57
N LYS A 254 -20.41 -11.27 13.41
CA LYS A 254 -19.76 -12.01 12.34
C LYS A 254 -18.87 -13.11 12.93
N GLN A 255 -18.60 -14.11 12.11
CA GLN A 255 -17.56 -15.09 12.34
C GLN A 255 -16.53 -14.95 11.22
N ILE A 256 -15.24 -15.02 11.57
CA ILE A 256 -14.15 -15.05 10.61
C ILE A 256 -13.46 -16.41 10.67
N ARG A 257 -13.19 -16.99 9.51
CA ARG A 257 -12.39 -18.20 9.36
C ARG A 257 -11.24 -17.91 8.42
N ILE A 258 -10.02 -18.05 8.90
CA ILE A 258 -8.80 -17.97 8.09
C ILE A 258 -8.34 -19.40 7.83
N VAL A 259 -8.15 -19.75 6.57
CA VAL A 259 -7.61 -21.05 6.14
C VAL A 259 -6.27 -20.80 5.49
N VAL A 260 -5.22 -21.42 6.03
CA VAL A 260 -3.88 -21.43 5.45
C VAL A 260 -3.52 -22.87 5.16
N ASP A 261 -3.47 -23.22 3.88
CA ASP A 261 -3.33 -24.60 3.40
C ASP A 261 -4.41 -25.53 4.01
N ASP A 262 -4.05 -26.35 5.00
CA ASP A 262 -4.95 -27.27 5.73
C ASP A 262 -5.31 -26.79 7.15
N ILE A 263 -4.70 -25.70 7.61
CA ILE A 263 -4.90 -25.17 8.96
C ILE A 263 -6.03 -24.14 8.97
N SER A 264 -6.96 -24.30 9.90
CA SER A 264 -8.06 -23.35 10.13
C SER A 264 -7.83 -22.53 11.40
N ILE A 265 -8.13 -21.24 11.35
CA ILE A 265 -8.12 -20.31 12.47
C ILE A 265 -9.49 -19.63 12.51
N ASP A 266 -10.26 -19.93 13.55
CA ASP A 266 -11.63 -19.45 13.73
C ASP A 266 -11.68 -18.35 14.79
N LEU A 267 -12.36 -17.26 14.45
CA LEU A 267 -12.62 -16.12 15.33
C LEU A 267 -14.12 -15.90 15.48
N ARG A 268 -14.57 -15.85 16.72
CA ARG A 268 -15.97 -15.56 17.05
C ARG A 268 -16.04 -14.75 18.35
N ARG A 269 -16.88 -13.73 18.41
CA ARG A 269 -17.16 -13.05 19.67
C ARG A 269 -18.50 -13.56 20.20
N ASP A 270 -18.44 -14.32 21.29
CA ASP A 270 -19.63 -14.94 21.87
C ASP A 270 -20.47 -13.94 22.70
N MET A 271 -19.81 -13.03 23.43
CA MET A 271 -20.48 -12.06 24.30
C MET A 271 -19.65 -10.79 24.50
N GLU A 272 -20.26 -9.61 24.38
CA GLU A 272 -19.64 -8.37 24.84
C GLU A 272 -19.71 -8.28 26.38
N PRO A 273 -18.68 -7.78 27.08
CA PRO A 273 -17.50 -7.05 26.57
C PRO A 273 -16.25 -7.93 26.34
N ASN A 274 -16.40 -9.25 26.21
CA ASN A 274 -15.24 -10.15 26.07
C ASN A 274 -14.59 -10.00 24.68
N PRO A 275 -13.26 -10.19 24.58
CA PRO A 275 -12.60 -10.27 23.28
C PRO A 275 -13.05 -11.53 22.52
N ALA A 276 -12.75 -11.61 21.22
CA ALA A 276 -13.16 -12.76 20.41
C ALA A 276 -12.46 -14.06 20.86
N SER A 277 -13.17 -15.19 20.94
CA SER A 277 -12.50 -16.48 21.08
C SER A 277 -11.74 -16.79 19.79
N VAL A 278 -10.50 -17.27 19.94
CA VAL A 278 -9.62 -17.66 18.82
C VAL A 278 -9.28 -19.14 18.95
N LYS A 279 -9.63 -19.92 17.93
CA LYS A 279 -9.35 -21.35 17.86
C LYS A 279 -8.45 -21.64 16.66
N ALA A 280 -7.25 -22.15 16.89
CA ALA A 280 -6.34 -22.59 15.83
C ALA A 280 -6.35 -24.12 15.76
N ASN A 281 -6.81 -24.66 14.63
CA ASN A 281 -7.03 -26.09 14.40
C ASN A 281 -7.80 -26.78 15.54
N GLY A 282 -8.87 -26.12 16.01
CA GLY A 282 -9.69 -26.58 17.14
C GLY A 282 -9.13 -26.30 18.54
N GLN A 283 -7.87 -25.87 18.68
CA GLN A 283 -7.26 -25.53 19.96
C GLN A 283 -7.50 -24.07 20.34
N ASN A 284 -7.97 -23.82 21.57
CA ASN A 284 -8.13 -22.45 22.07
C ASN A 284 -6.77 -21.78 22.26
N VAL A 285 -6.61 -20.56 21.74
CA VAL A 285 -5.43 -19.72 21.96
C VAL A 285 -5.76 -18.71 23.06
N GLU A 286 -5.07 -18.81 24.20
CA GLU A 286 -5.24 -17.86 25.30
C GLU A 286 -4.42 -16.59 25.08
N TYR A 287 -5.04 -15.43 25.29
CA TYR A 287 -4.41 -14.12 25.19
C TYR A 287 -5.15 -13.08 26.03
N SER A 288 -4.53 -11.94 26.27
CA SER A 288 -5.14 -10.77 26.93
C SER A 288 -4.41 -9.49 26.53
N GLN A 289 -4.76 -8.35 27.12
CA GLN A 289 -4.02 -7.09 26.90
C GLN A 289 -2.55 -7.15 27.36
N SER A 290 -2.25 -8.01 28.34
CA SER A 290 -0.90 -8.16 28.92
C SER A 290 -0.22 -9.48 28.56
N LYS A 291 -0.91 -10.38 27.85
CA LYS A 291 -0.41 -11.71 27.48
C LYS A 291 -0.56 -11.91 25.98
N LEU A 292 0.58 -12.01 25.29
CA LEU A 292 0.63 -12.38 23.88
C LEU A 292 0.30 -13.88 23.72
N GLY A 293 -0.79 -14.18 23.03
CA GLY A 293 -1.14 -15.53 22.61
C GLY A 293 -0.30 -15.93 21.41
N LYS A 294 0.23 -17.15 21.44
CA LYS A 294 1.05 -17.71 20.36
C LYS A 294 0.58 -19.11 20.05
N TRP A 295 0.53 -19.42 18.77
CA TRP A 295 0.28 -20.77 18.28
C TRP A 295 1.06 -21.00 17.00
N SER A 296 1.55 -22.21 16.79
CA SER A 296 2.28 -22.55 15.58
C SER A 296 2.09 -23.99 15.19
N SER A 297 1.93 -24.24 13.90
CA SER A 297 1.93 -25.57 13.32
C SER A 297 2.36 -25.46 11.85
N ASN A 298 3.18 -26.42 11.39
CA ASN A 298 3.75 -26.41 10.04
C ASN A 298 4.38 -25.04 9.70
N ASN A 299 3.90 -24.38 8.64
CA ASN A 299 4.37 -23.06 8.20
C ASN A 299 3.44 -21.91 8.63
N VAL A 300 2.62 -22.13 9.66
CA VAL A 300 1.71 -21.13 10.22
C VAL A 300 2.22 -20.73 11.61
N TYR A 301 2.51 -19.44 11.76
CA TYR A 301 2.86 -18.83 13.04
C TYR A 301 1.82 -17.75 13.33
N LEU A 302 1.01 -17.99 14.36
CA LEU A 302 -0.09 -17.14 14.79
C LEU A 302 0.31 -16.39 16.06
N GLU A 303 0.19 -15.07 16.02
CA GLU A 303 0.26 -14.21 17.19
C GLU A 303 -1.08 -13.52 17.41
N VAL A 304 -1.56 -13.52 18.66
CA VAL A 304 -2.88 -12.98 19.04
C VAL A 304 -2.73 -12.09 20.27
N PHE A 305 -3.30 -10.89 20.21
CA PHE A 305 -3.36 -10.01 21.38
C PHE A 305 -4.62 -9.14 21.37
N GLU A 306 -4.97 -8.65 22.56
CA GLU A 306 -6.16 -7.83 22.79
C GLU A 306 -5.79 -6.34 22.79
N LEU A 307 -6.57 -5.52 22.07
CA LEU A 307 -6.48 -4.06 22.15
C LEU A 307 -7.29 -3.50 23.34
N PRO A 308 -7.01 -2.27 23.79
CA PRO A 308 -7.72 -1.71 24.93
C PRO A 308 -9.23 -1.52 24.71
N ASP A 309 -9.69 -1.46 23.45
CA ASP A 309 -11.11 -1.45 23.06
C ASP A 309 -11.72 -2.86 22.90
N LYS A 310 -11.07 -3.89 23.46
CA LYS A 310 -11.48 -5.31 23.40
C LYS A 310 -11.43 -5.93 22.00
N SER A 311 -10.94 -5.22 20.99
CA SER A 311 -10.72 -5.80 19.67
C SER A 311 -9.57 -6.81 19.70
N THR A 312 -9.73 -7.90 18.98
CA THR A 312 -8.73 -8.95 18.84
C THR A 312 -7.85 -8.66 17.63
N VAL A 313 -6.53 -8.71 17.78
CA VAL A 313 -5.58 -8.61 16.68
C VAL A 313 -4.97 -9.98 16.44
N ILE A 314 -5.03 -10.44 15.20
CA ILE A 314 -4.32 -11.60 14.69
C ILE A 314 -3.20 -11.13 13.78
N GLN A 315 -2.01 -11.67 13.98
CA GLN A 315 -0.88 -11.55 13.06
C GLN A 315 -0.46 -12.92 12.58
N LEU A 316 -0.25 -13.02 11.27
CA LEU A 316 0.31 -14.17 10.57
C LEU A 316 1.57 -13.69 9.87
N PRO A 317 2.72 -13.57 10.59
CA PRO A 317 3.90 -12.91 10.07
C PRO A 317 4.49 -13.61 8.84
N ILE A 318 4.43 -14.95 8.80
CA ILE A 318 4.91 -15.74 7.66
C ILE A 318 4.08 -15.46 6.40
N GLN A 319 2.76 -15.34 6.56
CA GLN A 319 1.83 -15.03 5.49
C GLN A 319 1.79 -13.52 5.20
N GLY A 320 2.44 -12.66 5.99
CA GLY A 320 2.37 -11.21 5.83
C GLY A 320 0.94 -10.67 5.93
N MET A 321 0.12 -11.23 6.84
CA MET A 321 -1.26 -10.81 7.05
C MET A 321 -1.52 -10.40 8.50
N LYS A 322 -2.41 -9.42 8.66
CA LYS A 322 -2.89 -8.94 9.95
C LYS A 322 -4.39 -8.69 9.88
N LEU A 323 -5.12 -9.14 10.88
CA LEU A 323 -6.57 -8.94 10.99
C LEU A 323 -6.88 -8.29 12.34
N VAL A 324 -7.67 -7.23 12.33
CA VAL A 324 -8.27 -6.66 13.55
C VAL A 324 -9.75 -6.93 13.52
N PHE A 325 -10.28 -7.56 14.57
CA PHE A 325 -11.65 -8.02 14.63
C PHE A 325 -12.30 -7.67 15.97
N ASP A 326 -13.51 -7.12 15.93
CA ASP A 326 -14.25 -6.71 17.13
C ASP A 326 -15.57 -7.46 17.31
N GLY A 327 -15.78 -8.58 16.62
CA GLY A 327 -17.05 -9.30 16.64
C GLY A 327 -18.04 -8.88 15.56
N SER A 328 -18.04 -7.61 15.15
CA SER A 328 -18.98 -7.04 14.17
C SER A 328 -18.32 -6.59 12.87
N ARG A 329 -17.04 -6.24 12.96
CA ARG A 329 -16.25 -5.56 11.94
C ARG A 329 -14.87 -6.20 11.88
N ALA A 330 -14.33 -6.30 10.67
CA ALA A 330 -12.99 -6.83 10.46
C ALA A 330 -12.20 -5.92 9.53
N LEU A 331 -10.96 -5.59 9.92
CA LEU A 331 -9.99 -4.85 9.12
C LEU A 331 -8.82 -5.78 8.80
N LEU A 332 -8.73 -6.16 7.53
CA LEU A 332 -7.68 -7.02 6.98
C LEU A 332 -6.57 -6.14 6.39
N SER A 333 -5.32 -6.45 6.72
CA SER A 333 -4.12 -5.84 6.18
C SER A 333 -3.23 -6.94 5.59
N VAL A 334 -2.81 -6.78 4.33
CA VAL A 334 -1.99 -7.77 3.62
C VAL A 334 -0.71 -7.15 3.06
N SER A 335 0.34 -7.97 2.96
CA SER A 335 1.61 -7.58 2.34
C SER A 335 1.42 -7.15 0.88
N PRO A 336 2.16 -6.13 0.39
CA PRO A 336 2.21 -5.79 -1.04
C PRO A 336 2.59 -6.97 -1.95
N ALA A 337 3.19 -8.04 -1.41
CA ALA A 337 3.44 -9.27 -2.16
C ALA A 337 2.17 -9.94 -2.72
N TYR A 338 1.00 -9.59 -2.19
CA TYR A 338 -0.31 -10.04 -2.69
C TYR A 338 -0.89 -9.16 -3.80
N MET A 339 -0.21 -8.09 -4.22
CA MET A 339 -0.68 -7.21 -5.28
C MET A 339 -0.90 -8.01 -6.58
N ASN A 340 -2.04 -7.79 -7.23
CA ASN A 340 -2.55 -8.55 -8.37
C ASN A 340 -2.80 -10.04 -8.10
N ARG A 341 -2.83 -10.50 -6.84
CA ARG A 341 -2.95 -11.93 -6.48
C ARG A 341 -4.03 -12.20 -5.45
N MET A 342 -5.00 -11.29 -5.35
CA MET A 342 -6.15 -11.41 -4.46
C MET A 342 -7.44 -11.49 -5.26
N ARG A 343 -8.41 -12.23 -4.73
CA ARG A 343 -9.80 -12.29 -5.19
C ARG A 343 -10.72 -12.40 -3.98
N GLY A 344 -11.99 -12.05 -4.14
CA GLY A 344 -12.98 -12.07 -3.06
C GLY A 344 -13.71 -10.74 -2.96
N LEU A 345 -14.53 -10.60 -1.92
CA LEU A 345 -15.24 -9.34 -1.64
C LEU A 345 -14.30 -8.14 -1.43
N ALA A 346 -13.06 -8.39 -0.99
CA ALA A 346 -12.03 -7.37 -0.81
C ALA A 346 -11.41 -6.87 -2.13
N GLY A 347 -11.86 -7.35 -3.28
CA GLY A 347 -11.42 -6.90 -4.60
C GLY A 347 -10.18 -7.62 -5.13
N THR A 348 -9.53 -7.00 -6.13
CA THR A 348 -8.42 -7.60 -6.90
C THR A 348 -7.04 -7.21 -6.39
N PHE A 349 -6.95 -6.10 -5.66
CA PHE A 349 -5.69 -5.52 -5.18
C PHE A 349 -4.70 -5.26 -6.32
N ASP A 350 -5.18 -4.68 -7.42
CA ASP A 350 -4.39 -4.33 -8.60
C ASP A 350 -4.25 -2.81 -8.80
N GLY A 351 -4.81 -2.01 -7.89
CA GLY A 351 -4.83 -0.56 -7.95
C GLY A 351 -5.99 0.01 -8.77
N GLU A 352 -6.89 -0.82 -9.31
CA GLU A 352 -7.98 -0.39 -10.18
C GLU A 352 -9.36 -0.72 -9.57
N LYS A 353 -10.11 0.31 -9.14
CA LYS A 353 -11.47 0.12 -8.61
C LYS A 353 -12.44 -0.58 -9.57
N THR A 354 -12.19 -0.46 -10.88
CA THR A 354 -13.06 -1.04 -11.91
C THR A 354 -12.98 -2.57 -11.96
N THR A 355 -11.88 -3.16 -11.51
CA THR A 355 -11.68 -4.61 -11.49
C THR A 355 -12.06 -5.24 -10.15
N ASP A 356 -12.37 -4.46 -9.13
CA ASP A 356 -12.76 -4.95 -7.81
C ASP A 356 -13.98 -5.89 -7.83
N PHE A 357 -14.90 -5.72 -8.78
CA PHE A 357 -16.06 -6.61 -8.94
C PHE A 357 -15.80 -7.79 -9.87
N SER A 358 -14.54 -8.22 -9.95
CA SER A 358 -14.14 -9.44 -10.68
C SER A 358 -14.62 -10.68 -9.94
N ILE A 359 -15.49 -11.47 -10.58
CA ILE A 359 -16.02 -12.74 -10.07
C ILE A 359 -15.02 -13.89 -10.35
N PRO A 360 -15.21 -15.11 -9.79
CA PRO A 360 -14.23 -16.20 -9.88
C PRO A 360 -13.75 -16.61 -11.29
N ASN A 361 -14.56 -16.36 -12.33
CA ASN A 361 -14.17 -16.62 -13.73
C ASN A 361 -13.40 -15.44 -14.39
N ASN A 362 -12.94 -14.46 -13.60
CA ASN A 362 -12.27 -13.22 -14.01
C ASN A 362 -13.10 -12.28 -14.91
N ARG A 363 -14.42 -12.45 -14.98
CA ARG A 363 -15.33 -11.44 -15.52
C ARG A 363 -15.77 -10.49 -14.42
N MET A 364 -16.38 -9.38 -14.78
CA MET A 364 -16.85 -8.36 -13.84
C MET A 364 -18.37 -8.24 -13.89
N LEU A 365 -18.98 -8.07 -12.72
CA LEU A 365 -20.39 -7.69 -12.59
C LEU A 365 -20.47 -6.22 -12.15
N LYS A 366 -21.52 -5.52 -12.59
CA LYS A 366 -21.80 -4.14 -12.14
C LYS A 366 -22.59 -4.11 -10.83
N ASP A 367 -23.47 -5.09 -10.65
CA ASP A 367 -24.29 -5.20 -9.45
C ASP A 367 -23.47 -5.83 -8.32
N HIS A 368 -23.29 -5.08 -7.24
CA HIS A 368 -22.48 -5.46 -6.09
C HIS A 368 -23.10 -6.60 -5.25
N LEU A 369 -24.44 -6.75 -5.24
CA LEU A 369 -25.11 -7.84 -4.53
C LEU A 369 -24.98 -9.15 -5.31
N LEU A 370 -25.10 -9.11 -6.64
CA LEU A 370 -24.85 -10.26 -7.50
C LEU A 370 -23.38 -10.67 -7.45
N PHE A 371 -22.47 -9.70 -7.53
CA PHE A 371 -21.03 -9.90 -7.32
C PHE A 371 -20.77 -10.60 -5.99
N GLY A 372 -21.34 -10.09 -4.89
CA GLY A 372 -21.19 -10.65 -3.55
C GLY A 372 -21.57 -12.12 -3.47
N ALA A 373 -22.71 -12.47 -4.07
CA ALA A 373 -23.22 -13.84 -4.09
C ALA A 373 -22.32 -14.82 -4.86
N THR A 374 -21.50 -14.35 -5.81
CA THR A 374 -20.54 -15.24 -6.50
C THR A 374 -19.42 -15.75 -5.60
N TYR A 375 -19.19 -15.10 -4.46
CA TYR A 375 -18.23 -15.50 -3.44
C TYR A 375 -18.86 -16.22 -2.24
N ALA A 376 -20.17 -16.50 -2.30
CA ALA A 376 -20.87 -17.28 -1.28
C ALA A 376 -20.56 -18.77 -1.41
N LEU A 377 -20.30 -19.43 -0.28
CA LEU A 377 -20.28 -20.87 -0.15
C LEU A 377 -21.71 -21.35 0.10
N THR A 378 -22.37 -21.79 -0.97
CA THR A 378 -23.78 -22.23 -0.99
C THR A 378 -23.91 -23.70 -0.59
N ASP A 379 -23.40 -24.06 0.59
CA ASP A 379 -23.58 -25.39 1.15
C ASP A 379 -24.98 -25.58 1.76
N ALA A 380 -25.26 -26.77 2.30
CA ALA A 380 -26.56 -27.10 2.89
C ALA A 380 -26.94 -26.22 4.10
N TYR A 381 -26.00 -25.47 4.67
CA TYR A 381 -26.21 -24.61 5.84
C TYR A 381 -26.27 -23.12 5.47
N CYS A 382 -26.24 -22.78 4.17
CA CYS A 382 -26.38 -21.42 3.69
C CYS A 382 -27.86 -21.01 3.62
N ASN A 383 -28.31 -20.29 4.66
CA ASN A 383 -29.64 -19.69 4.72
C ASN A 383 -29.57 -18.21 4.37
N GLY A 384 -29.93 -17.84 3.14
CA GLY A 384 -29.93 -16.43 2.75
C GLY A 384 -30.17 -16.20 1.26
N PRO A 385 -30.21 -14.92 0.84
CA PRO A 385 -30.45 -14.55 -0.56
C PRO A 385 -29.29 -14.92 -1.49
N ALA A 386 -28.16 -15.38 -0.95
CA ALA A 386 -26.97 -15.72 -1.72
C ALA A 386 -27.24 -16.80 -2.79
N ASN A 387 -28.01 -17.84 -2.46
CA ASN A 387 -28.35 -18.91 -3.42
C ASN A 387 -29.09 -18.36 -4.66
N GLN A 388 -30.13 -17.56 -4.43
CA GLN A 388 -30.91 -16.95 -5.50
C GLN A 388 -30.05 -15.96 -6.31
N ARG A 389 -29.34 -15.06 -5.63
CA ARG A 389 -28.49 -14.05 -6.28
C ARG A 389 -27.34 -14.67 -7.08
N GLN A 390 -26.82 -15.83 -6.67
CA GLN A 390 -25.79 -16.53 -7.43
C GLN A 390 -26.34 -17.06 -8.77
N GLU A 391 -27.59 -17.52 -8.80
CA GLU A 391 -28.25 -17.93 -10.05
C GLU A 391 -28.57 -16.71 -10.93
N GLU A 392 -29.00 -15.60 -10.35
CA GLU A 392 -29.19 -14.32 -11.06
C GLU A 392 -27.86 -13.81 -11.65
N ALA A 393 -26.76 -13.90 -10.89
CA ALA A 393 -25.41 -13.51 -11.32
C ALA A 393 -24.93 -14.28 -12.56
N ARG A 394 -25.33 -15.57 -12.70
CA ARG A 394 -25.00 -16.38 -13.89
C ARG A 394 -25.69 -15.89 -15.16
N ARG A 395 -26.85 -15.26 -15.02
CA ARG A 395 -27.67 -14.73 -16.14
C ARG A 395 -27.40 -13.26 -16.42
N ALA A 396 -26.78 -12.56 -15.47
CA ALA A 396 -26.47 -11.14 -15.58
C ALA A 396 -25.42 -10.85 -16.67
N PRO A 397 -25.47 -9.66 -17.30
CA PRO A 397 -24.43 -9.25 -18.24
C PRO A 397 -23.09 -9.10 -17.53
N MET A 398 -22.10 -9.85 -18.02
CA MET A 398 -20.74 -9.86 -17.52
C MET A 398 -19.81 -9.06 -18.45
N TYR A 399 -18.83 -8.38 -17.87
CA TYR A 399 -17.88 -7.52 -18.59
C TYR A 399 -16.46 -8.08 -18.47
N GLU A 400 -15.65 -7.90 -19.49
CA GLU A 400 -14.24 -8.28 -19.49
C GLU A 400 -13.36 -7.03 -19.51
N LYS A 401 -12.21 -7.09 -18.84
CA LYS A 401 -11.22 -6.01 -18.88
C LYS A 401 -10.54 -6.05 -20.25
N TYR A 402 -10.82 -5.05 -21.08
CA TYR A 402 -10.11 -4.86 -22.34
C TYR A 402 -8.90 -3.97 -22.11
N PHE A 403 -7.71 -4.53 -22.27
CA PHE A 403 -6.48 -3.74 -22.34
C PHE A 403 -6.42 -3.06 -23.71
N LEU A 404 -6.80 -1.78 -23.77
CA LEU A 404 -6.50 -0.94 -24.91
C LEU A 404 -5.02 -0.56 -24.85
N SER A 405 -4.16 -1.41 -25.42
CA SER A 405 -2.76 -1.03 -25.64
C SER A 405 -2.73 0.13 -26.62
N GLY A 406 -2.57 1.35 -26.09
CA GLY A 406 -2.13 2.47 -26.91
C GLY A 406 -0.73 2.16 -27.43
N ASN A 407 -0.46 2.43 -28.71
CA ASN A 407 0.88 2.30 -29.26
C ASN A 407 1.79 3.31 -28.55
N VAL A 408 2.49 2.87 -27.50
CA VAL A 408 3.50 3.69 -26.83
C VAL A 408 4.72 3.70 -27.74
N VAL A 409 5.06 4.88 -28.27
CA VAL A 409 6.30 5.07 -29.03
C VAL A 409 7.44 4.93 -28.05
N THR A 410 8.33 3.98 -28.27
CA THR A 410 9.56 3.88 -27.46
C THR A 410 10.37 5.17 -27.62
N ASP A 411 11.11 5.63 -26.60
CA ASP A 411 11.92 6.86 -26.72
C ASP A 411 12.93 6.79 -27.88
N GLU A 412 13.39 5.58 -28.22
CA GLU A 412 14.20 5.29 -29.40
C GLU A 412 13.45 5.51 -30.73
N GLU A 413 12.19 5.07 -30.83
CA GLU A 413 11.33 5.38 -31.98
C GLU A 413 10.90 6.85 -32.02
N ALA A 414 10.90 7.54 -30.87
CA ALA A 414 10.60 8.96 -30.73
C ALA A 414 11.81 9.88 -30.99
N GLY A 415 13.01 9.32 -31.23
CA GLY A 415 14.24 10.10 -31.43
C GLY A 415 14.74 10.84 -30.18
N ARG A 416 14.20 10.52 -29.00
CA ARG A 416 14.63 11.11 -27.73
C ARG A 416 15.83 10.31 -27.23
N GLY A 417 17.03 10.79 -27.56
CA GLY A 417 18.27 10.15 -27.13
C GLY A 417 18.32 10.06 -25.60
N LYS A 418 18.61 8.87 -25.06
CA LYS A 418 18.97 8.71 -23.65
C LYS A 418 20.24 9.52 -23.38
N SER A 419 20.18 10.47 -22.45
CA SER A 419 21.39 11.08 -21.88
C SER A 419 22.22 9.95 -21.24
N GLU A 420 23.45 9.77 -21.72
CA GLU A 420 24.36 8.71 -21.27
C GLU A 420 24.68 8.83 -19.77
N TRP A 421 23.93 8.13 -18.92
CA TRP A 421 24.41 7.74 -17.60
C TRP A 421 25.18 6.43 -17.75
N LYS A 422 26.51 6.53 -17.83
CA LYS A 422 27.43 5.39 -17.89
C LYS A 422 27.42 4.62 -16.58
N ILE A 423 26.51 3.66 -16.44
CA ILE A 423 26.66 2.57 -15.47
C ILE A 423 27.49 1.48 -16.14
N LYS A 424 28.73 1.31 -15.67
CA LYS A 424 29.56 0.14 -16.02
C LYS A 424 28.93 -1.11 -15.41
N SER A 425 28.04 -1.79 -16.14
CA SER A 425 27.64 -3.14 -15.78
C SER A 425 28.43 -4.16 -16.61
N SER A 426 28.97 -5.12 -15.89
CA SER A 426 29.79 -6.22 -16.36
C SER A 426 29.00 -7.20 -17.22
N LYS A 427 29.61 -7.61 -18.34
CA LYS A 427 29.34 -8.85 -19.10
C LYS A 427 27.86 -9.13 -19.40
N MET A 428 27.26 -8.30 -20.27
CA MET A 428 26.09 -8.72 -21.06
C MET A 428 26.55 -9.36 -22.37
N SER A 429 25.97 -10.54 -22.65
CA SER A 429 26.21 -11.39 -23.82
C SER A 429 26.20 -10.61 -25.14
N LYS A 430 27.20 -10.87 -25.99
CA LYS A 430 27.42 -10.28 -27.33
C LYS A 430 26.28 -10.53 -28.34
N ASN A 431 25.21 -11.24 -27.99
CA ASN A 431 24.10 -11.57 -28.89
C ASN A 431 22.91 -10.59 -28.88
N GLN A 432 22.99 -9.45 -28.19
CA GLN A 432 21.96 -8.39 -28.24
C GLN A 432 22.44 -7.06 -28.85
N ILE A 433 23.48 -7.08 -29.69
CA ILE A 433 23.95 -5.92 -30.47
C ILE A 433 23.41 -5.97 -31.93
N GLY A 434 22.29 -6.65 -32.16
CA GLY A 434 21.65 -6.72 -33.49
C GLY A 434 20.75 -5.52 -33.83
N SER A 435 20.36 -4.72 -32.83
CA SER A 435 19.40 -3.61 -32.99
C SER A 435 20.07 -2.29 -33.42
N LEU A 436 21.38 -2.14 -33.22
CA LEU A 436 22.12 -0.89 -33.43
C LEU A 436 22.44 -0.53 -34.90
N LYS A 437 21.86 -1.23 -35.89
CA LYS A 437 22.26 -1.09 -37.32
C LYS A 437 21.13 -1.03 -38.36
N ARG A 438 19.86 -0.83 -37.99
CA ARG A 438 18.80 -0.71 -39.03
C ARG A 438 18.59 0.75 -39.46
N CYS A 439 18.94 1.04 -40.71
CA CYS A 439 18.64 2.32 -41.38
C CYS A 439 17.19 2.45 -41.85
N GLU A 440 16.46 1.35 -41.82
CA GLU A 440 15.11 1.18 -42.37
C GLU A 440 14.09 1.11 -41.24
N LYS A 441 13.01 1.89 -41.36
CA LYS A 441 11.88 1.86 -40.42
C LYS A 441 10.56 2.04 -41.17
N MET A 442 9.49 1.43 -40.66
CA MET A 442 8.14 1.57 -41.23
C MET A 442 7.41 2.73 -40.55
N ARG A 443 6.78 3.61 -41.33
CA ARG A 443 6.06 4.80 -40.84
C ARG A 443 4.80 5.09 -41.64
N THR A 444 3.71 5.36 -40.93
CA THR A 444 2.50 5.96 -41.48
C THR A 444 2.84 7.31 -42.12
N GLN A 445 2.47 7.48 -43.39
CA GLN A 445 2.61 8.73 -44.12
C GLN A 445 1.40 9.61 -43.84
N THR A 446 1.60 10.92 -43.75
CA THR A 446 0.53 11.88 -43.51
C THR A 446 0.63 13.06 -44.46
N PHE A 447 -0.51 13.60 -44.88
CA PHE A 447 -0.59 14.86 -45.60
C PHE A 447 -1.92 15.57 -45.32
N LYS A 448 -1.94 16.89 -45.52
CA LYS A 448 -3.15 17.71 -45.41
C LYS A 448 -3.73 17.97 -46.80
N ASP A 449 -5.04 17.88 -46.90
CA ASP A 449 -5.77 18.06 -48.17
C ASP A 449 -7.16 18.61 -47.90
N GLY A 450 -7.45 19.81 -48.40
CA GLY A 450 -8.79 20.40 -48.40
C GLY A 450 -9.51 20.42 -47.04
N GLY A 451 -8.80 20.67 -45.93
CA GLY A 451 -9.38 20.67 -44.58
C GLY A 451 -9.47 19.28 -43.91
N ARG A 452 -8.90 18.24 -44.52
CA ARG A 452 -8.73 16.90 -43.95
C ARG A 452 -7.27 16.57 -43.73
N ILE A 453 -6.99 15.66 -42.79
CA ILE A 453 -5.69 15.03 -42.61
C ILE A 453 -5.82 13.57 -43.03
N CYS A 454 -4.97 13.16 -43.97
CA CYS A 454 -4.95 11.82 -44.53
C CYS A 454 -3.78 11.03 -43.95
N PHE A 455 -4.03 9.78 -43.59
CA PHE A 455 -3.07 8.85 -42.99
C PHE A 455 -3.02 7.57 -43.83
N SER A 456 -1.83 7.10 -44.19
CA SER A 456 -1.70 5.88 -44.99
C SER A 456 -2.24 4.68 -44.22
N THR A 457 -3.07 3.84 -44.84
CA THR A 457 -3.68 2.66 -44.18
C THR A 457 -2.64 1.62 -43.78
N GLN A 458 -1.52 1.55 -44.52
CA GLN A 458 -0.37 0.73 -44.20
C GLN A 458 0.88 1.60 -44.01
N PRO A 459 1.73 1.30 -43.00
CA PRO A 459 3.02 1.94 -42.85
C PRO A 459 3.92 1.76 -44.07
N GLN A 460 4.73 2.77 -44.38
CA GLN A 460 5.63 2.78 -45.53
C GLN A 460 7.09 2.87 -45.09
N LEU A 461 7.99 2.32 -45.90
CA LEU A 461 9.42 2.36 -45.62
C LEU A 461 9.92 3.80 -45.58
N THR A 462 10.62 4.16 -44.51
CA THR A 462 11.28 5.45 -44.33
C THR A 462 12.67 5.24 -43.75
N CYS A 463 13.59 6.15 -44.06
CA CYS A 463 14.94 6.07 -43.53
C CYS A 463 15.02 6.71 -42.15
N ASN A 464 15.86 6.14 -41.28
CA ASN A 464 16.14 6.75 -39.99
C ASN A 464 16.88 8.09 -40.15
N SER A 465 16.88 8.94 -39.11
CA SER A 465 17.41 10.32 -39.17
C SER A 465 18.89 10.40 -39.56
N ARG A 466 19.67 9.35 -39.25
CA ARG A 466 21.10 9.22 -39.59
C ARG A 466 21.37 8.56 -40.96
N CYS A 467 20.33 8.28 -41.73
CA CYS A 467 20.39 7.55 -43.01
C CYS A 467 19.79 8.38 -44.17
N LYS A 468 20.00 7.91 -45.40
CA LYS A 468 19.37 8.43 -46.63
C LYS A 468 18.86 7.26 -47.48
N ALA A 469 17.86 7.54 -48.31
CA ALA A 469 17.36 6.56 -49.28
C ALA A 469 18.44 6.29 -50.32
N SER A 470 18.77 5.02 -50.54
CA SER A 470 19.76 4.61 -51.56
C SER A 470 19.12 4.53 -52.94
N LYS A 471 17.87 4.05 -52.99
CA LYS A 471 16.99 3.99 -54.17
C LYS A 471 15.58 4.43 -53.79
N LYS A 472 14.81 4.93 -54.76
CA LYS A 472 13.41 5.30 -54.57
C LYS A 472 12.53 4.59 -55.59
N ILE A 473 11.34 4.19 -55.14
CA ILE A 473 10.30 3.55 -55.94
C ILE A 473 9.02 4.37 -55.89
N GLN A 474 8.29 4.45 -57.00
CA GLN A 474 6.95 5.04 -57.04
C GLN A 474 5.92 3.98 -56.64
N LYS A 475 5.12 4.27 -55.62
CA LYS A 475 4.09 3.36 -55.12
C LYS A 475 2.77 4.10 -54.93
N THR A 476 1.68 3.53 -55.43
CA THR A 476 0.32 4.00 -55.13
C THR A 476 -0.12 3.45 -53.79
N ILE A 477 -0.57 4.33 -52.90
CA ILE A 477 -0.81 4.03 -51.48
C ILE A 477 -2.20 4.51 -51.10
N ASP A 478 -2.88 3.69 -50.32
CA ASP A 478 -4.21 3.94 -49.79
C ASP A 478 -4.13 4.80 -48.51
N PHE A 479 -5.02 5.78 -48.42
CA PHE A 479 -5.12 6.71 -47.29
C PHE A 479 -6.54 6.76 -46.73
N HIS A 480 -6.61 6.83 -45.40
CA HIS A 480 -7.81 7.17 -44.65
C HIS A 480 -7.76 8.64 -44.25
N CYS A 481 -8.80 9.42 -44.55
CA CYS A 481 -8.83 10.87 -44.38
C CYS A 481 -9.93 11.29 -43.40
N ILE A 482 -9.54 12.04 -42.38
CA ILE A 482 -10.46 12.58 -41.35
C ILE A 482 -10.43 14.11 -41.36
N GLN A 483 -11.54 14.72 -40.94
CA GLN A 483 -11.66 16.18 -40.83
C GLN A 483 -10.66 16.75 -39.82
N VAL A 484 -10.10 17.92 -40.11
CA VAL A 484 -9.18 18.60 -39.20
C VAL A 484 -9.90 18.96 -37.89
N SER A 485 -9.35 18.48 -36.79
CA SER A 485 -9.79 18.68 -35.40
C SER A 485 -8.57 18.67 -34.48
N SER A 486 -8.75 19.11 -33.23
CA SER A 486 -7.69 19.03 -32.21
C SER A 486 -7.15 17.60 -32.04
N THR A 487 -8.01 16.59 -32.16
CA THR A 487 -7.63 15.17 -32.12
C THR A 487 -6.85 14.73 -33.35
N SER A 488 -7.29 15.07 -34.57
CA SER A 488 -6.57 14.67 -35.80
C SER A 488 -5.21 15.35 -35.90
N GLU A 489 -5.09 16.60 -35.44
CA GLU A 489 -3.81 17.31 -35.37
C GLU A 489 -2.89 16.72 -34.31
N HIS A 490 -3.44 16.33 -33.16
CA HIS A 490 -2.67 15.62 -32.13
C HIS A 490 -2.13 14.29 -32.67
N TRP A 491 -2.95 13.53 -33.42
CA TRP A 491 -2.52 12.30 -34.10
C TRP A 491 -1.43 12.55 -35.15
N SER A 492 -1.57 13.59 -35.97
CA SER A 492 -0.52 14.00 -36.93
C SER A 492 0.80 14.29 -36.21
N ARG A 493 0.77 15.07 -35.12
CA ARG A 493 1.95 15.39 -34.30
C ARG A 493 2.56 14.15 -33.66
N MET A 494 1.76 13.20 -33.16
CA MET A 494 2.27 11.95 -32.60
C MET A 494 2.99 11.11 -33.66
N ILE A 495 2.47 11.05 -34.88
CA ILE A 495 3.10 10.30 -35.99
C ILE A 495 4.42 10.94 -36.42
N GLU A 496 4.45 12.28 -36.54
CA GLU A 496 5.68 13.05 -36.78
C GLU A 496 6.72 12.78 -35.69
N MET A 497 6.28 12.70 -34.43
CA MET A 497 7.17 12.42 -33.29
C MET A 497 7.64 10.98 -33.21
N GLY A 498 7.04 10.00 -33.90
CA GLY A 498 7.39 8.62 -33.60
C GLY A 498 6.34 7.56 -33.88
N ALA A 499 5.07 7.90 -33.72
CA ALA A 499 3.98 6.94 -33.65
C ALA A 499 3.71 6.29 -35.00
N ASN A 500 3.38 5.00 -34.95
CA ASN A 500 2.99 4.22 -36.11
C ASN A 500 1.65 3.51 -35.81
N PRO A 501 0.52 4.24 -35.86
CA PRO A 501 -0.79 3.66 -35.59
C PRO A 501 -1.16 2.61 -36.64
N ASN A 502 -1.80 1.52 -36.21
CA ASN A 502 -2.33 0.53 -37.13
C ASN A 502 -3.64 1.03 -37.75
N LEU A 503 -3.65 1.27 -39.06
CA LEU A 503 -4.79 1.80 -39.81
C LEU A 503 -5.30 0.82 -40.89
N SER A 504 -4.86 -0.43 -40.84
CA SER A 504 -5.20 -1.45 -41.86
C SER A 504 -6.69 -1.81 -41.92
N GLN A 505 -7.42 -1.56 -40.84
CA GLN A 505 -8.86 -1.83 -40.72
C GLN A 505 -9.73 -0.58 -40.99
N LYS A 506 -9.14 0.52 -41.48
CA LYS A 506 -9.86 1.78 -41.75
C LYS A 506 -10.26 1.89 -43.22
N SER A 507 -11.28 2.70 -43.51
CA SER A 507 -11.75 2.92 -44.87
C SER A 507 -10.68 3.59 -45.72
N VAL A 508 -10.63 3.23 -47.00
CA VAL A 508 -9.79 3.90 -47.99
C VAL A 508 -10.59 5.02 -48.60
N ASP A 509 -10.21 6.26 -48.30
CA ASP A 509 -10.89 7.46 -48.80
C ASP A 509 -10.17 8.07 -50.01
N ARG A 510 -8.86 7.80 -50.17
CA ARG A 510 -8.05 8.30 -51.28
C ARG A 510 -6.86 7.40 -51.57
N GLN A 511 -6.45 7.35 -52.84
CA GLN A 511 -5.18 6.74 -53.27
C GLN A 511 -4.23 7.81 -53.79
N VAL A 512 -2.96 7.75 -53.39
CA VAL A 512 -1.92 8.72 -53.78
C VAL A 512 -0.66 7.98 -54.19
N SER A 513 -0.08 8.33 -55.34
CA SER A 513 1.22 7.83 -55.77
C SER A 513 2.34 8.66 -55.14
N LEU A 514 3.21 8.01 -54.36
CA LEU A 514 4.33 8.62 -53.64
C LEU A 514 5.66 7.98 -54.03
N SER A 515 6.71 8.80 -54.09
CA SER A 515 8.09 8.34 -54.25
C SER A 515 8.70 8.01 -52.89
N LEU A 516 8.81 6.72 -52.59
CA LEU A 516 9.28 6.20 -51.31
C LEU A 516 10.66 5.56 -51.43
N PRO A 517 11.46 5.51 -50.35
CA PRO A 517 12.68 4.71 -50.31
C PRO A 517 12.39 3.24 -50.62
N GLU A 518 13.19 2.64 -51.51
CA GLU A 518 13.23 1.19 -51.72
C GLU A 518 14.20 0.53 -50.72
N SER A 519 15.27 1.24 -50.35
CA SER A 519 16.18 0.85 -49.26
C SER A 519 16.93 2.06 -48.69
N CYS A 520 17.49 1.92 -47.49
CA CYS A 520 18.17 3.02 -46.78
C CYS A 520 19.61 2.67 -46.41
N GLN A 521 20.52 3.65 -46.56
CA GLN A 521 21.93 3.53 -46.20
C GLN A 521 22.36 4.67 -45.28
N PHE A 522 23.41 4.44 -44.47
CA PHE A 522 23.95 5.48 -43.58
C PHE A 522 24.48 6.66 -44.40
N ARG A 523 24.33 7.87 -43.86
CA ARG A 523 25.03 9.04 -44.42
C ARG A 523 26.52 8.84 -44.14
N GLY A 524 27.31 8.64 -45.20
CA GLY A 524 28.77 8.66 -45.12
C GLY A 524 29.30 9.99 -44.64
#